data_AF-A0A5M4FJN9-F1
#
_entry.id   AF-A0A5M4FJN9-F1
#
_cell.length_a   1.000
_cell.length_b   1.000
_cell.length_c   1.000
_cell.angle_alpha   90.00
_cell.angle_beta   90.00
_cell.angle_gamma   90.00
#
_symmetry.space_group_name_H-M   'P 1'
#
loop_
_entity.id
_entity.type
_entity.pdbx_description
1 polymer ?
#
loop_
_entity_poly.entity_id
_entity_poly.type
_entity_poly.pdbx_seq_one_letter_code
_entity_poly.pdbx_strand_id
1 'polypeptide(L)'
;MVSPVRAAQAAFHRLGRTEELPGFLLSVGCLFLALLCAVLGLEIGALAFLLLSVVGELPFEVRSSQPSELLDQAEFGLPMRFVLRVLAGLVVSDHLDGEGAVRMFVVVAVSYVLMLGARALHQEYRQVGPLKPMETRNIPGSPRIHGAPPRRAFEVVVTQLLVLAPVLFGAPWLPVLLAGVVAIAVLAAVTIPDARTSWALRQQKRATGFTAPLRQIQEFLDDYRPEVVVHLSGPAEAGYQINTWLESLEALDRRVFIVLRDHPLFTRLASTSIPTLELKDPGELLMLDFSSARVALYPSNTGNNIHLLRLPTLMSAFIGHGDSDKSASNNPFSRAYDELWVAGEAGADRYRRSKLGVHDDQYRFVGRPQVHGISREPRPGDEAIPTVLYAPTWEGVNHDQEYSSVSAVGVRIVEALLAADPPIRVVFKAHPFTGQRDAKYRAVLARIAGLLDDASARTGIDHRVIKGGSINEWFNRASALITDISSVVSDFLASEKPYAVFNHTDDDDATFRADYPSTGAGTTIGRDGRGIAELIDVVTQQAPDRQAEPRAELATYLLGPPERRTLESFKASVDAFIARSEAERADYRGTSYAMEPSDSDDEAVL
;
A
#
# COMPACT_ATOMS: atom_id res chain seq x y z
N MET A 1 29.57 5.86 -16.34
CA MET A 1 29.10 7.24 -16.61
C MET A 1 27.97 7.18 -17.61
N VAL A 2 26.76 7.53 -17.21
CA VAL A 2 25.59 7.55 -18.11
C VAL A 2 25.74 8.78 -19.01
N SER A 3 25.53 8.61 -20.32
CA SER A 3 25.55 9.73 -21.27
C SER A 3 24.56 10.82 -20.83
N PRO A 4 24.93 12.11 -20.86
CA PRO A 4 24.04 13.21 -20.49
C PRO A 4 22.74 13.21 -21.30
N VAL A 5 22.76 12.68 -22.53
CA VAL A 5 21.55 12.50 -23.36
C VAL A 5 20.63 11.41 -22.81
N ARG A 6 21.18 10.30 -22.31
CA ARG A 6 20.36 9.22 -21.69
C ARG A 6 19.84 9.63 -20.31
N ALA A 7 20.61 10.43 -19.56
CA ALA A 7 20.16 11.02 -18.31
C ALA A 7 19.01 12.03 -18.55
N ALA A 8 19.14 12.88 -19.58
CA ALA A 8 18.08 13.78 -19.99
C ALA A 8 16.84 13.02 -20.48
N GLN A 9 16.99 11.99 -21.33
CA GLN A 9 15.87 11.18 -21.80
C GLN A 9 15.17 10.42 -20.66
N ALA A 10 15.92 9.88 -19.69
CA ALA A 10 15.36 9.25 -18.50
C ALA A 10 14.64 10.25 -17.59
N ALA A 11 15.18 11.48 -17.45
CA ALA A 11 14.51 12.56 -16.74
C ALA A 11 13.22 12.99 -17.45
N PHE A 12 13.23 13.15 -18.77
CA PHE A 12 12.04 13.49 -19.57
C PHE A 12 10.97 12.39 -19.54
N HIS A 13 11.36 11.12 -19.57
CA HIS A 13 10.42 10.00 -19.47
C HIS A 13 9.83 9.85 -18.06
N ARG A 14 10.55 10.31 -17.01
CA ARG A 14 10.07 10.36 -15.62
C ARG A 14 9.23 11.61 -15.32
N LEU A 15 9.51 12.73 -15.99
CA LEU A 15 8.70 13.96 -15.99
C LEU A 15 7.34 13.81 -16.70
N GLY A 16 7.08 12.67 -17.35
CA GLY A 16 5.91 12.40 -18.18
C GLY A 16 4.55 12.26 -17.47
N ARG A 17 4.45 12.57 -16.17
CA ARG A 17 3.14 12.75 -15.52
C ARG A 17 2.66 14.18 -15.81
N THR A 18 1.63 14.30 -16.64
CA THR A 18 1.05 15.57 -17.13
C THR A 18 0.68 16.57 -16.03
N GLU A 19 0.46 16.11 -14.80
CA GLU A 19 0.03 16.94 -13.66
C GLU A 19 1.15 17.80 -13.05
N GLU A 20 2.43 17.43 -13.23
CA GLU A 20 3.57 18.11 -12.57
C GLU A 20 4.31 19.08 -13.50
N LEU A 21 4.10 18.93 -14.82
CA LEU A 21 4.71 19.76 -15.86
C LEU A 21 4.38 21.26 -15.73
N PRO A 22 3.15 21.69 -15.38
CA PRO A 22 2.84 23.11 -15.23
C PRO A 22 3.66 23.77 -14.12
N GLY A 23 3.85 23.10 -12.99
CA GLY A 23 4.66 23.62 -11.87
C GLY A 23 6.13 23.77 -12.26
N PHE A 24 6.68 22.77 -12.96
CA PHE A 24 8.05 22.81 -13.48
C PHE A 24 8.30 23.92 -14.48
N LEU A 25 7.41 24.07 -15.47
CA LEU A 25 7.49 25.16 -16.44
C LEU A 25 7.34 26.52 -15.75
N LEU A 26 6.44 26.63 -14.76
CA LEU A 26 6.20 27.89 -14.06
C LEU A 26 7.38 28.28 -13.16
N SER A 27 8.02 27.35 -12.45
CA SER A 27 9.19 27.68 -11.61
C SER A 27 10.48 27.77 -12.42
N VAL A 28 10.90 26.66 -13.03
CA VAL A 28 12.21 26.54 -13.67
C VAL A 28 12.18 27.17 -15.07
N GLY A 29 11.14 26.90 -15.85
CA GLY A 29 11.00 27.47 -17.20
C GLY A 29 10.94 29.00 -17.18
N CYS A 30 10.08 29.58 -16.33
CA CYS A 30 10.03 31.04 -16.18
C CYS A 30 11.33 31.61 -15.59
N LEU A 31 12.04 30.91 -14.71
CA LEU A 31 13.35 31.38 -14.24
C LEU A 31 14.37 31.50 -15.39
N PHE A 32 14.44 30.50 -16.28
CA PHE A 32 15.30 30.57 -17.46
C PHE A 32 14.89 31.68 -18.43
N LEU A 33 13.57 31.85 -18.66
CA LEU A 33 13.06 32.93 -19.49
C LEU A 33 13.34 34.31 -18.86
N ALA A 34 13.26 34.44 -17.54
CA ALA A 34 13.61 35.66 -16.83
C ALA A 34 15.08 36.04 -17.05
N LEU A 35 15.99 35.07 -16.90
CA LEU A 35 17.42 35.28 -17.16
C LEU A 35 17.68 35.63 -18.63
N LEU A 36 17.03 34.95 -19.58
CA LEU A 36 17.16 35.25 -21.00
C LEU A 36 16.66 36.66 -21.34
N CYS A 37 15.48 37.03 -20.86
CA CYS A 37 14.94 38.38 -21.03
C CYS A 37 15.86 39.43 -20.39
N ALA A 38 16.43 39.17 -19.21
CA ALA A 38 17.37 40.06 -18.55
C ALA A 38 18.63 40.29 -19.40
N VAL A 39 19.21 39.22 -19.96
CA VAL A 39 20.38 39.31 -20.85
C VAL A 39 20.06 40.04 -22.17
N LEU A 40 18.83 39.90 -22.67
CA LEU A 40 18.37 40.55 -23.91
C LEU A 40 17.87 42.00 -23.69
N GLY A 41 17.90 42.52 -22.45
CA GLY A 41 17.38 43.86 -22.14
C GLY A 41 15.84 43.97 -22.20
N LEU A 42 15.12 42.86 -22.12
CA LEU A 42 13.65 42.81 -22.12
C LEU A 42 13.10 42.89 -20.70
N GLU A 43 13.19 44.07 -20.09
CA GLU A 43 12.94 44.30 -18.65
C GLU A 43 11.56 43.84 -18.17
N ILE A 44 10.48 44.23 -18.87
CA ILE A 44 9.11 43.85 -18.51
C ILE A 44 8.93 42.33 -18.57
N GLY A 45 9.54 41.68 -19.58
CA GLY A 45 9.52 40.23 -19.72
C GLY A 45 10.29 39.55 -18.58
N ALA A 46 11.46 40.06 -18.25
CA ALA A 46 12.29 39.54 -17.17
C ALA A 46 11.57 39.63 -15.81
N LEU A 47 10.93 40.77 -15.53
CA LEU A 47 10.13 41.02 -14.34
C LEU A 47 8.95 40.04 -14.21
N ALA A 48 8.15 39.92 -15.27
CA ALA A 48 6.98 39.06 -15.29
C ALA A 48 7.36 37.59 -15.08
N PHE A 49 8.37 37.11 -15.80
CA PHE A 49 8.84 35.74 -15.67
C PHE A 49 9.50 35.47 -14.32
N LEU A 50 10.18 36.46 -13.72
CA LEU A 50 10.77 36.32 -12.39
C LEU A 50 9.69 36.14 -11.31
N LEU A 51 8.63 36.94 -11.33
CA LEU A 51 7.50 36.81 -10.40
C LEU A 51 6.77 35.47 -10.58
N LEU A 52 6.51 35.08 -11.82
CA LEU A 52 5.92 33.77 -12.15
C LEU A 52 6.80 32.63 -11.64
N SER A 53 8.13 32.75 -11.75
CA SER A 53 9.07 31.74 -11.24
C SER A 53 8.96 31.52 -9.74
N VAL A 54 8.63 32.54 -8.95
CA VAL A 54 8.49 32.43 -7.49
C VAL A 54 7.15 31.77 -7.14
N VAL A 55 6.06 32.17 -7.79
CA VAL A 55 4.74 31.56 -7.60
C VAL A 55 4.76 30.09 -8.01
N GLY A 56 5.55 29.75 -9.04
CA GLY A 56 5.80 28.39 -9.49
C GLY A 56 6.44 27.46 -8.45
N GLU A 57 6.98 27.97 -7.34
CA GLU A 57 7.48 27.13 -6.25
C GLU A 57 6.37 26.49 -5.41
N LEU A 58 5.16 27.08 -5.38
CA LEU A 58 4.02 26.53 -4.62
C LEU A 58 3.74 25.04 -4.89
N PRO A 59 3.61 24.57 -6.14
CA PRO A 59 3.36 23.15 -6.40
C PRO A 59 4.49 22.23 -5.90
N PHE A 60 5.75 22.68 -5.92
CA PHE A 60 6.89 21.92 -5.40
C PHE A 60 6.90 21.84 -3.87
N GLU A 61 6.52 22.93 -3.21
CA GLU A 61 6.49 22.98 -1.75
C GLU A 61 5.21 22.38 -1.16
N VAL A 62 4.11 22.32 -1.91
CA VAL A 62 2.87 21.69 -1.46
C VAL A 62 2.87 20.17 -1.66
N ARG A 63 3.50 19.66 -2.72
CA ARG A 63 3.52 18.22 -3.04
C ARG A 63 4.96 17.72 -3.20
N SER A 64 5.29 16.58 -2.60
CA SER A 64 6.53 15.86 -2.93
C SER A 64 6.38 15.29 -4.34
N SER A 65 7.01 15.93 -5.31
CA SER A 65 6.96 15.51 -6.69
C SER A 65 8.31 14.92 -7.08
N GLN A 66 8.32 13.95 -7.99
CA GLN A 66 9.57 13.39 -8.52
C GLN A 66 10.51 14.48 -9.08
N PRO A 67 10.00 15.55 -9.72
CA PRO A 67 10.83 16.66 -10.16
C PRO A 67 11.47 17.43 -9.01
N SER A 68 10.82 17.63 -7.85
CA SER A 68 11.50 18.30 -6.73
C SER A 68 12.72 17.52 -6.26
N GLU A 69 12.59 16.19 -6.15
CA GLU A 69 13.70 15.31 -5.75
C GLU A 69 14.82 15.32 -6.79
N LEU A 70 14.49 15.34 -8.08
CA LEU A 70 15.49 15.45 -9.15
C LEU A 70 16.23 16.80 -9.14
N LEU A 71 15.52 17.89 -8.84
CA LEU A 71 16.15 19.21 -8.70
C LEU A 71 17.10 19.24 -7.50
N ASP A 72 16.69 18.67 -6.37
CA ASP A 72 17.56 18.59 -5.18
C ASP A 72 18.79 17.72 -5.46
N GLN A 73 18.64 16.58 -6.16
CA GLN A 73 19.75 15.73 -6.60
C GLN A 73 20.70 16.41 -7.60
N ALA A 74 20.21 17.38 -8.37
CA ALA A 74 21.01 18.15 -9.32
C ALA A 74 21.64 19.40 -8.68
N GLU A 75 21.65 19.51 -7.35
CA GLU A 75 22.06 20.70 -6.59
C GLU A 75 21.29 21.98 -6.97
N PHE A 76 20.13 21.81 -7.62
CA PHE A 76 19.23 22.85 -8.08
C PHE A 76 18.02 23.02 -7.15
N GLY A 77 18.26 22.83 -5.84
CA GLY A 77 17.27 22.99 -4.79
C GLY A 77 16.83 24.45 -4.59
N LEU A 78 15.89 24.66 -3.67
CA LEU A 78 15.28 25.97 -3.40
C LEU A 78 16.29 27.11 -3.17
N PRO A 79 17.40 26.94 -2.40
CA PRO A 79 18.39 28.00 -2.22
C PRO A 79 19.05 28.42 -3.54
N MET A 80 19.42 27.45 -4.39
CA MET A 80 20.09 27.72 -5.66
C MET A 80 19.15 28.40 -6.66
N ARG A 81 17.89 27.96 -6.72
CA ARG A 81 16.87 28.64 -7.54
C ARG A 81 16.68 30.09 -7.11
N PHE A 82 16.66 30.35 -5.80
CA PHE A 82 16.58 31.72 -5.30
C PHE A 82 17.84 32.56 -5.62
N VAL A 83 19.04 31.98 -5.55
CA VAL A 83 20.29 32.66 -6.00
C VAL A 83 20.17 33.11 -7.45
N LEU A 84 19.66 32.26 -8.34
CA LEU A 84 19.45 32.62 -9.74
C LEU A 84 18.40 33.72 -9.91
N ARG A 85 17.35 33.75 -9.08
CA ARG A 85 16.38 34.85 -9.06
C ARG A 85 17.01 36.17 -8.63
N VAL A 86 17.90 36.14 -7.65
CA VAL A 86 18.66 37.32 -7.21
C VAL A 86 19.58 37.80 -8.33
N LEU A 87 20.30 36.90 -9.02
CA LEU A 87 21.13 37.27 -10.17
C LEU A 87 20.30 37.87 -11.31
N ALA A 88 19.15 37.29 -11.64
CA ALA A 88 18.23 37.87 -12.62
C ALA A 88 17.76 39.27 -12.19
N GLY A 89 17.36 39.44 -10.93
CA GLY A 89 16.96 40.73 -10.37
C GLY A 89 18.09 41.77 -10.38
N LEU A 90 19.34 41.35 -10.15
CA LEU A 90 20.53 42.21 -10.26
C LEU A 90 20.86 42.59 -11.70
N VAL A 91 20.55 41.75 -12.69
CA VAL A 91 20.76 42.11 -14.11
C VAL A 91 19.68 43.08 -14.59
N VAL A 92 18.46 42.99 -14.04
CA VAL A 92 17.33 43.91 -14.33
C VAL A 92 17.41 45.18 -13.44
N SER A 93 18.51 45.36 -12.69
CA SER A 93 18.64 46.36 -11.62
C SER A 93 18.71 47.82 -12.04
N ASP A 94 18.60 48.15 -13.33
CA ASP A 94 18.48 49.55 -13.80
C ASP A 94 17.26 50.29 -13.17
N HIS A 95 16.41 49.54 -12.46
CA HIS A 95 15.29 50.04 -11.66
C HIS A 95 15.66 50.43 -10.21
N LEU A 96 16.83 50.05 -9.68
CA LEU A 96 17.19 50.34 -8.28
C LEU A 96 17.57 51.81 -8.08
N ASP A 97 16.99 52.45 -7.06
CA ASP A 97 17.21 53.86 -6.70
C ASP A 97 18.58 54.07 -6.00
N GLY A 98 19.66 53.86 -6.74
CA GLY A 98 21.03 54.16 -6.35
C GLY A 98 21.80 53.02 -5.65
N GLU A 99 23.11 53.24 -5.45
CA GLU A 99 24.04 52.24 -4.90
C GLU A 99 23.63 51.71 -3.52
N GLY A 100 22.97 52.53 -2.70
CA GLY A 100 22.49 52.13 -1.37
C GLY A 100 21.45 51.01 -1.43
N ALA A 101 20.52 51.09 -2.38
CA ALA A 101 19.48 50.07 -2.56
C ALA A 101 20.07 48.74 -3.05
N VAL A 102 21.03 48.79 -3.98
CA VAL A 102 21.79 47.61 -4.44
C VAL A 102 22.53 46.94 -3.30
N ARG A 103 23.28 47.71 -2.49
CA ARG A 103 24.03 47.16 -1.34
C ARG A 103 23.09 46.50 -0.33
N MET A 104 21.96 47.13 0.00
CA MET A 104 20.99 46.56 0.92
C MET A 104 20.33 45.31 0.35
N PHE A 105 20.00 45.28 -0.94
CA PHE A 105 19.45 44.10 -1.59
C PHE A 105 20.41 42.92 -1.53
N VAL A 106 21.70 43.12 -1.84
CA VAL A 106 22.71 42.06 -1.75
C VAL A 106 22.82 41.53 -0.31
N VAL A 107 22.86 42.41 0.69
CA VAL A 107 22.92 42.01 2.11
C VAL A 107 21.68 41.19 2.51
N VAL A 108 20.49 41.65 2.15
CA VAL A 108 19.23 40.94 2.41
C VAL A 108 19.21 39.60 1.68
N ALA A 109 19.56 39.56 0.40
CA ALA A 109 19.56 38.37 -0.43
C ALA A 109 20.52 37.31 0.11
N VAL A 110 21.75 37.68 0.45
CA VAL A 110 22.73 36.77 1.08
C VAL A 110 22.19 36.23 2.41
N SER A 111 21.66 37.10 3.26
CA SER A 111 21.11 36.69 4.57
C SER A 111 19.92 35.74 4.42
N TYR A 112 19.07 35.98 3.42
CA TYR A 112 17.92 35.15 3.12
C TYR A 112 18.33 33.80 2.51
N VAL A 113 19.31 33.78 1.59
CA VAL A 113 19.92 32.55 1.05
C VAL A 113 20.51 31.71 2.17
N LEU A 114 21.21 32.32 3.13
CA LEU A 114 21.74 31.59 4.30
C LEU A 114 20.61 30.94 5.13
N MET A 115 19.47 31.63 5.30
CA MET A 115 18.31 31.07 6.00
C MET A 115 17.65 29.92 5.21
N LEU A 116 17.50 30.07 3.88
CA LEU A 116 17.05 28.98 3.01
C LEU A 116 18.02 27.79 3.05
N GLY A 117 19.33 28.05 3.09
CA GLY A 117 20.36 27.03 3.25
C GLY A 117 20.27 26.31 4.59
N ALA A 118 20.05 27.03 5.69
CA ALA A 118 19.82 26.43 7.01
C ALA A 118 18.57 25.53 7.02
N ARG A 119 17.50 25.96 6.35
CA ARG A 119 16.28 25.18 6.16
C ARG A 119 16.53 23.90 5.35
N ALA A 120 17.23 24.02 4.22
CA ALA A 120 17.60 22.88 3.37
C ALA A 120 18.51 21.88 4.13
N LEU A 121 19.49 22.39 4.88
CA LEU A 121 20.35 21.54 5.72
C LEU A 121 19.55 20.83 6.83
N HIS A 122 18.56 21.48 7.43
CA HIS A 122 17.67 20.84 8.40
C HIS A 122 16.80 19.76 7.74
N GLN A 123 16.30 20.00 6.52
CA GLN A 123 15.58 18.98 5.74
C GLN A 123 16.47 17.77 5.45
N GLU A 124 17.69 17.97 4.95
CA GLU A 124 18.66 16.90 4.71
C GLU A 124 18.98 16.13 5.99
N TYR A 125 19.22 16.84 7.08
CA TYR A 125 19.39 16.22 8.41
C TYR A 125 18.20 15.33 8.78
N ARG A 126 16.97 15.71 8.44
CA ARG A 126 15.77 14.89 8.72
C ARG A 126 15.67 13.67 7.80
N GLN A 127 16.09 13.79 6.55
CA GLN A 127 16.03 12.69 5.57
C GLN A 127 17.08 11.60 5.86
N VAL A 128 18.34 11.99 6.06
CA VAL A 128 19.46 11.04 6.23
C VAL A 128 19.80 10.76 7.70
N GLY A 129 19.24 11.55 8.61
CA GLY A 129 19.61 11.53 10.01
C GLY A 129 19.09 10.34 10.82
N PRO A 130 19.33 10.40 12.14
CA PRO A 130 19.03 9.31 13.06
C PRO A 130 17.57 9.32 13.54
N LEU A 131 16.77 10.33 13.19
CA LEU A 131 15.36 10.43 13.60
C LEU A 131 14.51 9.74 12.55
N LYS A 132 14.08 8.53 12.85
CA LYS A 132 13.39 7.68 11.88
C LYS A 132 11.90 7.99 11.87
N PRO A 133 11.27 8.02 10.68
CA PRO A 133 9.85 8.28 10.60
C PRO A 133 9.06 7.12 11.19
N MET A 134 7.92 7.46 11.77
CA MET A 134 6.93 6.51 12.22
C MET A 134 5.56 7.16 12.32
N GLU A 135 4.53 6.35 12.14
CA GLU A 135 3.13 6.75 12.27
C GLU A 135 2.33 5.73 13.07
N THR A 136 1.20 6.18 13.61
CA THR A 136 0.33 5.33 14.42
C THR A 136 -1.14 5.52 14.07
N ARG A 137 -1.93 4.47 14.32
CA ARG A 137 -3.40 4.49 14.34
C ARG A 137 -3.88 3.84 15.62
N ASN A 138 -4.96 4.36 16.18
CA ASN A 138 -5.60 3.83 17.39
C ASN A 138 -4.67 3.71 18.61
N ILE A 139 -3.63 4.55 18.68
CA ILE A 139 -2.75 4.69 19.85
C ILE A 139 -2.99 6.07 20.45
N PRO A 140 -3.31 6.18 21.76
CA PRO A 140 -3.58 7.47 22.40
C PRO A 140 -2.49 8.52 22.18
N GLY A 141 -2.90 9.73 21.84
CA GLY A 141 -1.99 10.85 21.53
C GLY A 141 -1.38 10.83 20.14
N SER A 142 -1.63 9.78 19.34
CA SER A 142 -1.16 9.63 17.95
C SER A 142 0.35 9.95 17.78
N PRO A 143 1.24 9.32 18.56
CA PRO A 143 2.68 9.52 18.45
C PRO A 143 3.13 9.34 17.00
N ARG A 144 3.88 10.32 16.50
CA ARG A 144 4.39 10.32 15.13
C ARG A 144 5.70 11.07 15.00
N ILE A 145 6.49 10.63 14.03
CA ILE A 145 7.70 11.32 13.60
C ILE A 145 7.63 11.46 12.08
N HIS A 146 7.53 12.70 11.58
CA HIS A 146 7.50 12.94 10.15
C HIS A 146 8.87 12.69 9.51
N GLY A 147 8.89 12.17 8.27
CA GLY A 147 10.13 11.96 7.51
C GLY A 147 10.85 13.26 7.13
N ALA A 148 10.13 14.37 7.09
CA ALA A 148 10.65 15.70 6.78
C ALA A 148 9.98 16.77 7.67
N PRO A 149 10.62 17.94 7.87
CA PRO A 149 9.95 19.05 8.55
C PRO A 149 8.81 19.60 7.69
N PRO A 150 7.84 20.32 8.29
CA PRO A 150 6.76 20.97 7.55
C PRO A 150 7.31 21.85 6.42
N ARG A 151 6.74 21.71 5.21
CA ARG A 151 7.25 22.40 4.01
C ARG A 151 7.00 23.91 3.97
N ARG A 152 6.00 24.43 4.70
CA ARG A 152 5.75 25.88 4.86
C ARG A 152 5.71 26.63 3.50
N ALA A 153 5.04 26.00 2.52
CA ALA A 153 5.04 26.44 1.12
C ALA A 153 4.63 27.91 0.94
N PHE A 154 3.59 28.31 1.67
CA PHE A 154 3.07 29.67 1.63
C PHE A 154 4.11 30.67 2.16
N GLU A 155 4.68 30.42 3.33
CA GLU A 155 5.67 31.29 3.96
C GLU A 155 6.95 31.39 3.13
N VAL A 156 7.41 30.28 2.55
CA VAL A 156 8.55 30.24 1.63
C VAL A 156 8.32 31.12 0.41
N VAL A 157 7.15 31.04 -0.23
CA VAL A 157 6.84 31.79 -1.45
C VAL A 157 6.64 33.28 -1.15
N VAL A 158 5.88 33.60 -0.10
CA VAL A 158 5.63 35.00 0.30
C VAL A 158 6.92 35.70 0.69
N THR A 159 7.79 35.05 1.45
CA THR A 159 9.06 35.66 1.87
C THR A 159 10.02 35.88 0.70
N GLN A 160 10.05 35.00 -0.32
CA GLN A 160 10.79 35.25 -1.56
C GLN A 160 10.26 36.48 -2.31
N LEU A 161 8.93 36.62 -2.41
CA LEU A 161 8.31 37.79 -3.01
C LEU A 161 8.64 39.07 -2.25
N LEU A 162 8.63 39.03 -0.91
CA LEU A 162 9.00 40.19 -0.07
C LEU A 162 10.46 40.64 -0.26
N VAL A 163 11.39 39.70 -0.53
CA VAL A 163 12.79 40.05 -0.83
C VAL A 163 12.94 40.65 -2.23
N LEU A 164 12.24 40.08 -3.23
CA LEU A 164 12.41 40.46 -4.63
C LEU A 164 11.59 41.69 -5.03
N ALA A 165 10.33 41.82 -4.58
CA ALA A 165 9.40 42.84 -5.05
C ALA A 165 9.88 44.29 -4.85
N PRO A 166 10.44 44.71 -3.69
CA PRO A 166 10.90 46.09 -3.51
C PRO A 166 11.95 46.50 -4.54
N VAL A 167 12.84 45.59 -4.91
CA VAL A 167 13.89 45.82 -5.93
C VAL A 167 13.30 45.91 -7.32
N LEU A 168 12.37 45.01 -7.61
CA LEU A 168 11.68 44.92 -8.88
C LEU A 168 10.78 46.13 -9.20
N PHE A 169 10.39 46.90 -8.18
CA PHE A 169 9.61 48.13 -8.32
C PHE A 169 10.43 49.40 -8.00
N GLY A 170 11.75 49.29 -7.92
CA GLY A 170 12.65 50.44 -7.75
C GLY A 170 12.53 51.16 -6.42
N ALA A 171 12.29 50.44 -5.34
CA ALA A 171 12.21 51.02 -4.01
C ALA A 171 13.59 51.50 -3.49
N PRO A 172 13.63 52.58 -2.70
CA PRO A 172 14.86 53.02 -2.05
C PRO A 172 15.35 52.02 -1.00
N TRP A 173 16.57 52.24 -0.49
CA TRP A 173 17.26 51.29 0.39
C TRP A 173 16.48 50.92 1.68
N LEU A 174 15.69 51.83 2.24
CA LEU A 174 14.98 51.60 3.50
C LEU A 174 13.82 50.59 3.35
N PRO A 175 12.88 50.73 2.38
CA PRO A 175 11.90 49.69 2.09
C PRO A 175 12.50 48.33 1.73
N VAL A 176 13.61 48.29 0.96
CA VAL A 176 14.32 47.04 0.63
C VAL A 176 14.80 46.36 1.90
N LEU A 177 15.43 47.13 2.81
CA LEU A 177 15.88 46.62 4.09
C LEU A 177 14.72 46.13 4.97
N LEU A 178 13.65 46.92 5.13
CA LEU A 178 12.52 46.58 5.99
C LEU A 178 11.79 45.32 5.50
N ALA A 179 11.48 45.23 4.20
CA ALA A 179 10.83 44.06 3.62
C ALA A 179 11.73 42.81 3.73
N GLY A 180 13.03 42.98 3.51
CA GLY A 180 14.03 41.93 3.69
C GLY A 180 14.11 41.41 5.12
N VAL A 181 14.15 42.31 6.10
CA VAL A 181 14.15 41.96 7.53
C VAL A 181 12.88 41.21 7.90
N VAL A 182 11.71 41.65 7.44
CA VAL A 182 10.44 40.95 7.65
C VAL A 182 10.47 39.56 7.01
N ALA A 183 10.94 39.44 5.77
CA ALA A 183 11.03 38.17 5.07
C ALA A 183 11.92 37.15 5.80
N ILE A 184 13.11 37.59 6.24
CA ILE A 184 14.05 36.77 7.00
C ILE A 184 13.46 36.40 8.36
N ALA A 185 12.82 37.35 9.07
CA ALA A 185 12.21 37.10 10.36
C ALA A 185 11.07 36.07 10.27
N VAL A 186 10.21 36.16 9.26
CA VAL A 186 9.14 35.18 9.01
C VAL A 186 9.72 33.80 8.70
N LEU A 187 10.72 33.71 7.81
CA LEU A 187 11.34 32.43 7.47
C LEU A 187 12.08 31.80 8.66
N ALA A 188 12.75 32.63 9.48
CA ALA A 188 13.39 32.21 10.72
C ALA A 188 12.36 31.71 11.75
N ALA A 189 11.23 32.42 11.89
CA ALA A 189 10.16 32.09 12.83
C ALA A 189 9.51 30.73 12.54
N VAL A 190 9.51 30.27 11.29
CA VAL A 190 9.03 28.92 10.94
C VAL A 190 10.13 27.86 10.96
N THR A 191 11.38 28.21 10.59
CA THR A 191 12.47 27.23 10.45
C THR A 191 13.13 26.88 11.79
N ILE A 192 13.38 27.88 12.64
CA ILE A 192 14.11 27.68 13.90
C ILE A 192 13.34 26.76 14.87
N PRO A 193 12.01 26.90 15.07
CA PRO A 193 11.26 25.98 15.95
C PRO A 193 11.27 24.53 15.46
N ASP A 194 11.14 24.31 14.14
CA ASP A 194 11.19 22.97 13.54
C ASP A 194 12.57 22.31 13.77
N ALA A 195 13.65 23.09 13.61
CA ALA A 195 15.02 22.65 13.87
C ALA A 195 15.26 22.35 15.36
N ARG A 196 14.78 23.22 16.26
CA ARG A 196 14.86 23.01 17.72
C ARG A 196 14.12 21.76 18.17
N THR A 197 12.93 21.50 17.61
CA THR A 197 12.15 20.28 17.90
C THR A 197 12.91 19.04 17.48
N SER A 198 13.51 19.06 16.28
CA SER A 198 14.33 17.96 15.78
C SER A 198 15.59 17.75 16.63
N TRP A 199 16.22 18.83 17.06
CA TRP A 199 17.37 18.78 17.96
C TRP A 199 16.99 18.19 19.33
N ALA A 200 15.87 18.62 19.93
CA ALA A 200 15.39 18.10 21.21
C ALA A 200 15.15 16.59 21.14
N LEU A 201 14.43 16.12 20.10
CA LEU A 201 14.22 14.68 19.85
C LEU A 201 15.55 13.93 19.71
N ARG A 202 16.53 14.53 19.02
CA ARG A 202 17.86 13.92 18.84
C ARG A 202 18.62 13.79 20.15
N GLN A 203 18.57 14.81 21.00
CA GLN A 203 19.24 14.80 22.30
C GLN A 203 18.60 13.77 23.22
N GLN A 204 17.27 13.68 23.24
CA GLN A 204 16.56 12.64 23.99
C GLN A 204 16.94 11.22 23.51
N LYS A 205 16.98 11.00 22.20
CA LYS A 205 17.45 9.73 21.61
C LYS A 205 18.89 9.40 22.01
N ARG A 206 19.75 10.41 22.09
CA ARG A 206 21.15 10.26 22.55
C ARG A 206 21.22 9.86 24.02
N ALA A 207 20.42 10.51 24.85
CA ALA A 207 20.43 10.30 26.29
C ALA A 207 19.79 8.97 26.70
N THR A 208 18.80 8.49 25.96
CA THR A 208 17.96 7.36 26.42
C THR A 208 17.75 6.24 25.40
N GLY A 209 18.32 6.33 24.20
CA GLY A 209 18.00 5.42 23.08
C GLY A 209 16.65 5.69 22.42
N PHE A 210 15.68 6.24 23.16
CA PHE A 210 14.32 6.54 22.71
C PHE A 210 14.10 8.00 22.32
N THR A 211 13.30 8.22 21.28
CA THR A 211 12.64 9.52 21.06
C THR A 211 11.36 9.60 21.92
N ALA A 212 10.86 10.80 22.23
CA ALA A 212 9.62 10.94 23.00
C ALA A 212 8.44 10.18 22.37
N PRO A 213 8.18 10.28 21.05
CA PRO A 213 7.14 9.48 20.43
C PRO A 213 7.38 7.97 20.55
N LEU A 214 8.62 7.47 20.39
CA LEU A 214 8.92 6.03 20.53
C LEU A 214 8.76 5.56 21.98
N ARG A 215 9.10 6.41 22.96
CA ARG A 215 8.82 6.12 24.38
C ARG A 215 7.33 6.01 24.66
N GLN A 216 6.52 6.88 24.06
CA GLN A 216 5.07 6.79 24.18
C GLN A 216 4.51 5.47 23.59
N ILE A 217 5.13 4.94 22.53
CA ILE A 217 4.83 3.58 22.04
C ILE A 217 5.18 2.54 23.09
N GLN A 218 6.37 2.62 23.69
CA GLN A 218 6.78 1.68 24.74
C GLN A 218 5.83 1.70 25.93
N GLU A 219 5.51 2.89 26.45
CA GLU A 219 4.56 3.07 27.55
C GLU A 219 3.18 2.49 27.19
N PHE A 220 2.73 2.73 25.94
CA PHE A 220 1.50 2.11 25.44
C PHE A 220 1.58 0.59 25.41
N LEU A 221 2.70 -0.01 24.99
CA LEU A 221 2.88 -1.47 24.98
C LEU A 221 2.90 -2.04 26.41
N ASP A 222 3.52 -1.34 27.35
CA ASP A 222 3.59 -1.73 28.76
C ASP A 222 2.20 -1.76 29.42
N ASP A 223 1.34 -0.79 29.07
CA ASP A 223 -0.04 -0.68 29.55
C ASP A 223 -1.00 -1.62 28.79
N TYR A 224 -0.93 -1.60 27.45
CA TYR A 224 -1.81 -2.38 26.58
C TYR A 224 -1.48 -3.87 26.63
N ARG A 225 -0.24 -4.26 26.91
CA ARG A 225 0.22 -5.66 27.05
C ARG A 225 -0.36 -6.57 25.95
N PRO A 226 -0.05 -6.33 24.66
CA PRO A 226 -0.57 -7.15 23.58
C PRO A 226 -0.18 -8.61 23.78
N GLU A 227 -1.09 -9.52 23.45
CA GLU A 227 -0.88 -10.98 23.49
C GLU A 227 -0.57 -11.53 22.09
N VAL A 228 -1.12 -10.87 21.06
CA VAL A 228 -0.98 -11.21 19.65
C VAL A 228 -0.38 -10.03 18.90
N VAL A 229 0.72 -10.26 18.17
CA VAL A 229 1.29 -9.27 17.26
C VAL A 229 1.06 -9.72 15.82
N VAL A 230 0.60 -8.83 14.95
CA VAL A 230 0.51 -9.09 13.51
C VAL A 230 1.56 -8.27 12.81
N HIS A 231 2.48 -8.92 12.10
CA HIS A 231 3.60 -8.26 11.46
C HIS A 231 3.53 -8.39 9.95
N LEU A 232 3.55 -7.24 9.25
CA LEU A 232 3.51 -7.19 7.80
C LEU A 232 4.46 -6.14 7.24
N SER A 233 5.05 -6.48 6.10
CA SER A 233 5.82 -5.57 5.25
C SER A 233 5.47 -5.84 3.79
N GLY A 234 5.61 -4.83 2.95
CA GLY A 234 5.34 -4.95 1.52
C GLY A 234 5.02 -3.62 0.84
N PRO A 235 4.84 -3.65 -0.49
CA PRO A 235 4.41 -2.48 -1.25
C PRO A 235 2.96 -2.09 -0.89
N ALA A 236 2.51 -0.92 -1.36
CA ALA A 236 1.15 -0.42 -1.09
C ALA A 236 0.06 -1.42 -1.54
N GLU A 237 0.30 -2.12 -2.64
CA GLU A 237 -0.58 -3.13 -3.22
C GLU A 237 -0.74 -4.36 -2.32
N ALA A 238 0.14 -4.57 -1.34
CA ALA A 238 0.01 -5.66 -0.36
C ALA A 238 -1.05 -5.39 0.72
N GLY A 239 -1.70 -4.21 0.74
CA GLY A 239 -2.71 -3.86 1.75
C GLY A 239 -3.86 -4.87 1.88
N TYR A 240 -4.26 -5.53 0.79
CA TYR A 240 -5.30 -6.56 0.83
C TYR A 240 -4.92 -7.75 1.75
N GLN A 241 -3.61 -8.01 1.93
CA GLN A 241 -3.12 -9.15 2.69
C GLN A 241 -3.43 -9.04 4.18
N ILE A 242 -3.33 -7.84 4.77
CA ILE A 242 -3.75 -7.60 6.16
C ILE A 242 -5.25 -7.30 6.24
N ASN A 243 -5.80 -6.57 5.26
CA ASN A 243 -7.21 -6.15 5.30
C ASN A 243 -8.17 -7.34 5.32
N THR A 244 -7.81 -8.48 4.73
CA THR A 244 -8.63 -9.69 4.78
C THR A 244 -8.69 -10.34 6.16
N TRP A 245 -7.81 -9.98 7.10
CA TRP A 245 -7.76 -10.55 8.46
C TRP A 245 -8.34 -9.64 9.53
N LEU A 246 -8.55 -8.35 9.24
CA LEU A 246 -8.91 -7.37 10.26
C LEU A 246 -10.16 -7.77 11.05
N GLU A 247 -11.22 -8.20 10.39
CA GLU A 247 -12.45 -8.65 11.06
C GLU A 247 -12.20 -9.85 11.98
N SER A 248 -11.42 -10.84 11.53
CA SER A 248 -11.08 -12.01 12.34
C SER A 248 -10.18 -11.64 13.54
N LEU A 249 -9.28 -10.68 13.36
CA LEU A 249 -8.41 -10.17 14.43
C LEU A 249 -9.19 -9.33 15.45
N GLU A 250 -10.13 -8.49 14.99
CA GLU A 250 -11.01 -7.67 15.84
C GLU A 250 -11.99 -8.53 16.64
N ALA A 251 -12.36 -9.70 16.12
CA ALA A 251 -13.19 -10.65 16.84
C ALA A 251 -12.46 -11.33 18.00
N LEU A 252 -11.12 -11.32 18.07
CA LEU A 252 -10.39 -12.00 19.15
C LEU A 252 -10.71 -11.38 20.51
N ASP A 253 -10.91 -12.22 21.52
CA ASP A 253 -11.00 -11.80 22.94
C ASP A 253 -9.60 -11.56 23.55
N ARG A 254 -8.66 -11.10 22.71
CA ARG A 254 -7.23 -10.93 22.99
C ARG A 254 -6.78 -9.55 22.55
N ARG A 255 -5.74 -9.03 23.20
CA ARG A 255 -5.15 -7.74 22.83
C ARG A 255 -4.22 -7.91 21.63
N VAL A 256 -4.63 -7.37 20.48
CA VAL A 256 -3.92 -7.46 19.21
C VAL A 256 -3.16 -6.17 18.93
N PHE A 257 -1.93 -6.26 18.43
CA PHE A 257 -1.12 -5.12 17.98
C PHE A 257 -0.60 -5.35 16.56
N ILE A 258 -0.78 -4.38 15.67
CA ILE A 258 -0.32 -4.49 14.28
C ILE A 258 0.98 -3.68 14.10
N VAL A 259 2.00 -4.33 13.54
CA VAL A 259 3.26 -3.71 13.13
C VAL A 259 3.37 -3.74 11.61
N LEU A 260 3.36 -2.55 10.99
CA LEU A 260 3.64 -2.36 9.57
C LEU A 260 5.03 -1.75 9.39
N ARG A 261 5.74 -2.19 8.36
CA ARG A 261 7.13 -1.77 8.11
C ARG A 261 7.29 -0.72 7.00
N ASP A 262 6.18 -0.35 6.35
CA ASP A 262 6.18 0.46 5.14
C ASP A 262 5.06 1.51 5.18
N HIS A 263 5.40 2.79 5.10
CA HIS A 263 4.42 3.88 5.05
C HIS A 263 3.36 3.74 3.93
N PRO A 264 3.71 3.38 2.67
CA PRO A 264 2.70 3.17 1.63
C PRO A 264 1.68 2.08 1.99
N LEU A 265 2.12 0.99 2.62
CA LEU A 265 1.25 -0.07 3.11
C LEU A 265 0.35 0.43 4.25
N PHE A 266 0.92 1.19 5.20
CA PHE A 266 0.17 1.79 6.31
C PHE A 266 -0.97 2.68 5.81
N THR A 267 -0.77 3.47 4.75
CA THR A 267 -1.85 4.30 4.16
C THR A 267 -2.98 3.46 3.54
N ARG A 268 -2.72 2.20 3.17
CA ARG A 268 -3.68 1.27 2.54
C ARG A 268 -4.36 0.32 3.52
N LEU A 269 -3.97 0.35 4.80
CA LEU A 269 -4.67 -0.37 5.86
C LEU A 269 -6.12 0.16 5.95
N ALA A 270 -7.09 -0.74 5.93
CA ALA A 270 -8.50 -0.40 6.07
C ALA A 270 -8.81 0.13 7.48
N SER A 271 -10.03 0.66 7.66
CA SER A 271 -10.48 1.10 8.98
C SER A 271 -10.50 -0.08 9.94
N THR A 272 -9.92 0.11 11.13
CA THR A 272 -9.90 -0.89 12.21
C THR A 272 -9.79 -0.17 13.55
N SER A 273 -10.21 -0.84 14.61
CA SER A 273 -10.00 -0.43 16.00
C SER A 273 -8.64 -0.87 16.57
N ILE A 274 -7.93 -1.79 15.89
CA ILE A 274 -6.70 -2.39 16.39
C ILE A 274 -5.56 -1.33 16.45
N PRO A 275 -4.86 -1.19 17.59
CA PRO A 275 -3.67 -0.36 17.69
C PRO A 275 -2.60 -0.76 16.67
N THR A 276 -2.14 0.21 15.87
CA THR A 276 -1.21 -0.04 14.76
C THR A 276 -0.04 0.93 14.79
N LEU A 277 1.17 0.38 14.62
CA LEU A 277 2.42 1.10 14.46
C LEU A 277 2.99 0.88 13.05
N GLU A 278 3.30 1.97 12.35
CA GLU A 278 4.22 1.96 11.23
C GLU A 278 5.61 2.35 11.72
N LEU A 279 6.56 1.44 11.60
CA LEU A 279 7.95 1.69 11.98
C LEU A 279 8.86 0.97 11.00
N LYS A 280 9.54 1.74 10.15
CA LYS A 280 10.45 1.19 9.12
C LYS A 280 11.81 0.76 9.67
N ASP A 281 12.30 1.42 10.71
CA ASP A 281 13.66 1.19 11.19
C ASP A 281 13.75 -0.13 11.98
N PRO A 282 14.69 -1.03 11.65
CA PRO A 282 14.83 -2.31 12.34
C PRO A 282 15.42 -2.15 13.73
N GLY A 283 16.34 -1.20 13.93
CA GLY A 283 16.94 -0.95 15.24
C GLY A 283 15.90 -0.44 16.23
N GLU A 284 15.08 0.54 15.84
CA GLU A 284 14.02 1.06 16.71
C GLU A 284 12.93 0.05 17.05
N LEU A 285 12.57 -0.85 16.11
CA LEU A 285 11.61 -1.91 16.42
C LEU A 285 12.19 -2.91 17.42
N LEU A 286 13.46 -3.28 17.28
CA LEU A 286 14.11 -4.22 18.19
C LEU A 286 14.37 -3.64 19.58
N MET A 287 14.27 -2.32 19.76
CA MET A 287 14.32 -1.68 21.08
C MET A 287 12.98 -1.74 21.82
N LEU A 288 11.85 -1.94 21.11
CA LEU A 288 10.54 -2.05 21.75
C LEU A 288 10.42 -3.39 22.46
N ASP A 289 9.86 -3.36 23.67
CA ASP A 289 9.59 -4.59 24.43
C ASP A 289 8.27 -5.21 23.99
N PHE A 290 8.36 -6.42 23.44
CA PHE A 290 7.22 -7.27 23.08
C PHE A 290 7.04 -8.44 24.05
N SER A 291 7.62 -8.39 25.26
CA SER A 291 7.59 -9.47 26.26
C SER A 291 6.18 -9.90 26.70
N SER A 292 5.19 -9.01 26.60
CA SER A 292 3.79 -9.35 26.86
C SER A 292 3.17 -10.24 25.78
N ALA A 293 3.68 -10.15 24.55
CA ALA A 293 3.16 -10.94 23.45
C ALA A 293 3.56 -12.41 23.60
N ARG A 294 2.73 -13.28 23.05
CA ARG A 294 2.90 -14.73 23.07
C ARG A 294 3.10 -15.27 21.67
N VAL A 295 2.39 -14.67 20.72
CA VAL A 295 2.35 -15.15 19.35
C VAL A 295 2.49 -14.00 18.36
N ALA A 296 3.12 -14.28 17.23
CA ALA A 296 3.23 -13.38 16.09
C ALA A 296 2.61 -14.03 14.86
N LEU A 297 1.68 -13.34 14.20
CA LEU A 297 0.99 -13.79 13.00
C LEU A 297 1.54 -13.05 11.77
N TYR A 298 1.79 -13.80 10.69
CA TYR A 298 2.42 -13.30 9.48
C TYR A 298 1.53 -13.55 8.25
N PRO A 299 0.88 -12.52 7.69
CA PRO A 299 0.07 -12.66 6.49
C PRO A 299 0.90 -12.87 5.20
N SER A 300 2.19 -12.55 5.23
CA SER A 300 3.07 -12.67 4.05
C SER A 300 4.51 -13.00 4.43
N ASN A 301 5.25 -13.56 3.46
CA ASN A 301 6.66 -13.92 3.61
C ASN A 301 7.55 -12.80 3.10
N THR A 302 8.04 -11.95 4.00
CA THR A 302 9.00 -10.89 3.66
C THR A 302 10.25 -10.97 4.52
N GLY A 303 11.37 -10.44 4.01
CA GLY A 303 12.63 -10.40 4.76
C GLY A 303 12.52 -9.66 6.09
N ASN A 304 11.64 -8.66 6.19
CA ASN A 304 11.43 -7.90 7.42
C ASN A 304 10.81 -8.71 8.56
N ASN A 305 10.23 -9.89 8.29
CA ASN A 305 9.69 -10.77 9.34
C ASN A 305 10.79 -11.24 10.31
N ILE A 306 12.07 -11.23 9.90
CA ILE A 306 13.21 -11.64 10.73
C ILE A 306 13.30 -10.86 12.06
N HIS A 307 12.74 -9.66 12.13
CA HIS A 307 12.84 -8.79 13.31
C HIS A 307 12.00 -9.29 14.49
N LEU A 308 10.84 -9.92 14.23
CA LEU A 308 10.05 -10.56 15.29
C LEU A 308 10.30 -12.07 15.36
N LEU A 309 10.64 -12.74 14.24
CA LEU A 309 10.96 -14.18 14.22
C LEU A 309 12.17 -14.55 15.10
N ARG A 310 13.07 -13.60 15.35
CA ARG A 310 14.23 -13.81 16.21
C ARG A 310 13.93 -13.77 17.71
N LEU A 311 12.74 -13.34 18.12
CA LEU A 311 12.38 -13.21 19.53
C LEU A 311 12.01 -14.61 20.07
N PRO A 312 12.83 -15.23 20.93
CA PRO A 312 12.60 -16.61 21.36
C PRO A 312 11.38 -16.76 22.30
N THR A 313 10.85 -15.64 22.81
CA THR A 313 9.67 -15.57 23.67
C THR A 313 8.35 -15.63 22.89
N LEU A 314 8.40 -15.44 21.57
CA LEU A 314 7.24 -15.51 20.68
C LEU A 314 7.24 -16.84 19.92
N MET A 315 6.04 -17.40 19.74
CA MET A 315 5.81 -18.37 18.68
C MET A 315 5.28 -17.65 17.44
N SER A 316 5.62 -18.20 16.28
CA SER A 316 5.37 -17.59 14.98
C SER A 316 4.46 -18.46 14.12
N ALA A 317 3.40 -17.86 13.58
CA ALA A 317 2.49 -18.54 12.66
C ALA A 317 2.37 -17.79 11.34
N PHE A 318 2.61 -18.50 10.24
CA PHE A 318 2.25 -18.01 8.92
C PHE A 318 0.77 -18.27 8.66
N ILE A 319 0.00 -17.19 8.49
CA ILE A 319 -1.44 -17.26 8.22
C ILE A 319 -1.78 -17.00 6.75
N GLY A 320 -0.84 -16.45 5.98
CA GLY A 320 -1.06 -16.15 4.56
C GLY A 320 -2.14 -15.10 4.34
N HIS A 321 -2.69 -15.04 3.13
CA HIS A 321 -3.70 -14.04 2.72
C HIS A 321 -4.65 -14.57 1.63
N GLY A 322 -4.81 -15.89 1.58
CA GLY A 322 -5.63 -16.58 0.60
C GLY A 322 -5.12 -18.00 0.37
N ASP A 323 -6.05 -18.92 0.19
CA ASP A 323 -5.76 -20.31 -0.13
C ASP A 323 -6.11 -20.54 -1.62
N SER A 324 -5.10 -20.61 -2.50
CA SER A 324 -5.29 -20.77 -3.94
C SER A 324 -4.25 -21.69 -4.56
N ASP A 325 -4.56 -22.24 -5.73
CA ASP A 325 -3.71 -23.22 -6.43
C ASP A 325 -2.52 -22.62 -7.18
N LYS A 326 -2.22 -21.33 -6.95
CA LYS A 326 -1.08 -20.66 -7.58
C LYS A 326 0.24 -21.20 -7.03
N SER A 327 1.25 -21.28 -7.89
CA SER A 327 2.61 -21.71 -7.52
C SER A 327 3.24 -20.89 -6.41
N ALA A 328 2.86 -19.61 -6.27
CA ALA A 328 3.31 -18.75 -5.17
C ALA A 328 2.83 -19.18 -3.77
N SER A 329 1.87 -20.10 -3.68
CA SER A 329 1.31 -20.59 -2.41
C SER A 329 2.24 -21.55 -1.64
N ASN A 330 3.38 -21.96 -2.21
CA ASN A 330 4.44 -22.66 -1.48
C ASN A 330 5.77 -21.87 -1.55
N ASN A 331 6.45 -21.71 -0.41
CA ASN A 331 7.67 -20.90 -0.32
C ASN A 331 8.66 -21.53 0.67
N PRO A 332 9.96 -21.67 0.34
CA PRO A 332 10.97 -22.19 1.27
C PRO A 332 11.06 -21.45 2.61
N PHE A 333 10.65 -20.18 2.65
CA PHE A 333 10.59 -19.34 3.86
C PHE A 333 9.61 -19.88 4.91
N SER A 334 8.59 -20.64 4.50
CA SER A 334 7.60 -21.21 5.41
C SER A 334 8.20 -22.11 6.50
N ARG A 335 9.42 -22.65 6.29
CA ARG A 335 10.14 -23.42 7.33
C ARG A 335 10.58 -22.61 8.54
N ALA A 336 10.57 -21.28 8.45
CA ALA A 336 11.00 -20.40 9.54
C ALA A 336 9.97 -20.27 10.66
N TYR A 337 8.72 -20.67 10.44
CA TYR A 337 7.63 -20.50 11.39
C TYR A 337 7.42 -21.73 12.27
N ASP A 338 6.96 -21.51 13.52
CA ASP A 338 6.55 -22.60 14.41
C ASP A 338 5.29 -23.31 13.88
N GLU A 339 4.38 -22.55 13.27
CA GLU A 339 3.14 -23.08 12.69
C GLU A 339 2.85 -22.50 11.31
N LEU A 340 2.29 -23.34 10.45
CA LEU A 340 1.71 -22.97 9.16
C LEU A 340 0.21 -23.19 9.24
N TRP A 341 -0.52 -22.09 9.26
CA TRP A 341 -1.97 -22.11 9.36
C TRP A 341 -2.55 -22.29 7.97
N VAL A 342 -3.24 -23.42 7.79
CA VAL A 342 -3.86 -23.84 6.54
C VAL A 342 -5.37 -23.93 6.73
N ALA A 343 -6.12 -23.65 5.66
CA ALA A 343 -7.57 -23.70 5.75
C ALA A 343 -8.08 -25.15 5.80
N GLY A 344 -7.65 -25.97 4.87
CA GLY A 344 -7.96 -27.40 4.83
C GLY A 344 -6.76 -28.26 4.42
N GLU A 345 -7.01 -29.54 4.20
CA GLU A 345 -6.01 -30.54 3.79
C GLU A 345 -5.28 -30.13 2.51
N ALA A 346 -5.95 -29.44 1.60
CA ALA A 346 -5.34 -28.92 0.38
C ALA A 346 -4.14 -28.01 0.65
N GLY A 347 -4.20 -27.19 1.70
CA GLY A 347 -3.11 -26.31 2.10
C GLY A 347 -1.87 -27.09 2.53
N ALA A 348 -2.05 -28.11 3.38
CA ALA A 348 -0.97 -28.98 3.83
C ALA A 348 -0.38 -29.79 2.65
N ASP A 349 -1.24 -30.34 1.80
CA ASP A 349 -0.82 -31.12 0.64
C ASP A 349 0.04 -30.34 -0.35
N ARG A 350 -0.21 -29.03 -0.52
CA ARG A 350 0.66 -28.17 -1.36
C ARG A 350 2.10 -28.18 -0.85
N TYR A 351 2.29 -28.13 0.47
CA TYR A 351 3.62 -28.22 1.07
C TYR A 351 4.21 -29.63 0.97
N ARG A 352 3.41 -30.68 1.21
CA ARG A 352 3.87 -32.08 1.03
C ARG A 352 4.34 -32.36 -0.39
N ARG A 353 3.59 -31.90 -1.41
CA ARG A 353 3.95 -32.06 -2.83
C ARG A 353 5.14 -31.21 -3.26
N SER A 354 5.36 -30.06 -2.62
CA SER A 354 6.44 -29.13 -2.99
C SER A 354 7.85 -29.66 -2.76
N LYS A 355 8.01 -30.73 -1.96
CA LYS A 355 9.31 -31.29 -1.54
C LYS A 355 10.22 -30.27 -0.83
N LEU A 356 9.64 -29.20 -0.28
CA LEU A 356 10.38 -28.16 0.45
C LEU A 356 10.88 -28.59 1.83
N GLY A 357 10.44 -29.76 2.32
CA GLY A 357 10.84 -30.30 3.61
C GLY A 357 10.21 -29.58 4.81
N VAL A 358 8.95 -29.19 4.69
CA VAL A 358 8.14 -28.70 5.82
C VAL A 358 7.65 -29.92 6.61
N HIS A 359 7.76 -29.88 7.93
CA HIS A 359 7.35 -31.00 8.78
C HIS A 359 5.83 -31.00 9.02
N ASP A 360 5.23 -32.19 9.06
CA ASP A 360 3.77 -32.35 9.20
C ASP A 360 3.23 -31.80 10.53
N ASP A 361 4.07 -31.74 11.58
CA ASP A 361 3.72 -31.17 12.88
C ASP A 361 3.64 -29.63 12.87
N GLN A 362 4.13 -28.96 11.82
CA GLN A 362 4.00 -27.52 11.63
C GLN A 362 2.62 -27.13 11.11
N TYR A 363 1.88 -28.02 10.44
CA TYR A 363 0.56 -27.67 9.89
C TYR A 363 -0.49 -27.50 10.99
N ARG A 364 -1.31 -26.45 10.87
CA ARG A 364 -2.46 -26.20 11.75
C ARG A 364 -3.67 -25.88 10.90
N PHE A 365 -4.68 -26.75 10.99
CA PHE A 365 -5.92 -26.65 10.23
C PHE A 365 -6.88 -25.69 10.93
N VAL A 366 -6.81 -24.41 10.59
CA VAL A 366 -7.60 -23.35 11.26
C VAL A 366 -8.86 -22.98 10.48
N GLY A 367 -9.09 -23.60 9.33
CA GLY A 367 -10.16 -23.22 8.44
C GLY A 367 -9.93 -21.87 7.78
N ARG A 368 -11.00 -21.23 7.31
CA ARG A 368 -10.94 -19.93 6.65
C ARG A 368 -11.93 -18.95 7.28
N PRO A 369 -11.57 -18.25 8.38
CA PRO A 369 -12.53 -17.40 9.10
C PRO A 369 -13.08 -16.25 8.27
N GLN A 370 -12.42 -15.87 7.17
CA GLN A 370 -12.87 -14.83 6.25
C GLN A 370 -14.16 -15.19 5.51
N VAL A 371 -14.51 -16.49 5.48
CA VAL A 371 -15.73 -16.97 4.80
C VAL A 371 -16.91 -17.13 5.76
N HIS A 372 -16.78 -16.79 7.05
CA HIS A 372 -17.82 -17.02 8.05
C HIS A 372 -19.16 -16.33 7.69
N GLY A 373 -19.10 -15.20 6.97
CA GLY A 373 -20.28 -14.45 6.51
C GLY A 373 -20.84 -14.92 5.17
N ILE A 374 -20.29 -15.98 4.55
CA ILE A 374 -20.77 -16.50 3.27
C ILE A 374 -21.96 -17.44 3.50
N SER A 375 -23.09 -17.11 2.87
CA SER A 375 -24.33 -17.88 2.93
C SER A 375 -24.37 -18.94 1.83
N ARG A 376 -24.99 -20.08 2.15
CA ARG A 376 -25.35 -21.12 1.17
C ARG A 376 -26.53 -20.72 0.29
N GLU A 377 -27.30 -19.73 0.71
CA GLU A 377 -28.42 -19.19 -0.06
C GLU A 377 -28.00 -17.98 -0.92
N PRO A 378 -28.73 -17.65 -2.01
CA PRO A 378 -29.80 -18.45 -2.61
C PRO A 378 -29.23 -19.67 -3.35
N ARG A 379 -29.86 -20.82 -3.24
CA ARG A 379 -29.58 -21.99 -4.09
C ARG A 379 -30.27 -21.88 -5.45
N PRO A 380 -29.78 -22.56 -6.49
CA PRO A 380 -30.53 -22.72 -7.74
C PRO A 380 -31.96 -23.20 -7.47
N GLY A 381 -32.95 -22.47 -7.98
CA GLY A 381 -34.38 -22.73 -7.78
C GLY A 381 -35.04 -21.93 -6.65
N ASP A 382 -34.29 -21.27 -5.76
CA ASP A 382 -34.88 -20.46 -4.67
C ASP A 382 -35.49 -19.14 -5.16
N GLU A 383 -34.90 -18.58 -6.21
CA GLU A 383 -35.34 -17.34 -6.84
C GLU A 383 -35.91 -17.61 -8.24
N ALA A 384 -36.96 -16.88 -8.61
CA ALA A 384 -37.57 -17.00 -9.94
C ALA A 384 -36.62 -16.61 -11.08
N ILE A 385 -35.69 -15.68 -10.81
CA ILE A 385 -34.62 -15.27 -11.73
C ILE A 385 -33.31 -15.43 -10.98
N PRO A 386 -32.56 -16.53 -11.17
CA PRO A 386 -31.32 -16.75 -10.46
C PRO A 386 -30.25 -15.73 -10.86
N THR A 387 -29.32 -15.45 -9.95
CA THR A 387 -28.22 -14.52 -10.20
C THR A 387 -26.92 -15.27 -10.44
N VAL A 388 -26.27 -15.04 -11.59
CA VAL A 388 -24.90 -15.52 -11.86
C VAL A 388 -23.92 -14.36 -11.67
N LEU A 389 -22.96 -14.56 -10.75
CA LEU A 389 -21.82 -13.65 -10.58
C LEU A 389 -20.70 -14.07 -11.52
N TYR A 390 -20.29 -13.19 -12.42
CA TYR A 390 -19.07 -13.35 -13.22
C TYR A 390 -17.96 -12.47 -12.64
N ALA A 391 -16.97 -13.10 -12.01
CA ALA A 391 -15.87 -12.42 -11.31
C ALA A 391 -14.50 -12.90 -11.79
N PRO A 392 -14.03 -12.46 -12.97
CA PRO A 392 -12.78 -12.91 -13.54
C PRO A 392 -11.56 -12.24 -12.90
N THR A 393 -10.42 -12.89 -13.05
CA THR A 393 -9.08 -12.36 -12.80
C THR A 393 -8.65 -11.34 -13.86
N TRP A 394 -7.52 -10.68 -13.62
CA TRP A 394 -6.88 -9.77 -14.56
C TRP A 394 -5.81 -10.49 -15.38
N GLU A 395 -5.22 -9.80 -16.35
CA GLU A 395 -4.25 -10.35 -17.28
C GLU A 395 -2.89 -10.73 -16.67
N GLY A 396 -2.70 -10.58 -15.36
CA GLY A 396 -1.46 -10.90 -14.66
C GLY A 396 -0.32 -9.91 -14.93
N VAL A 397 0.75 -10.01 -14.15
CA VAL A 397 1.97 -9.19 -14.33
C VAL A 397 2.77 -9.61 -15.56
N ASN A 398 2.65 -10.86 -15.98
CA ASN A 398 3.33 -11.48 -17.12
C ASN A 398 2.42 -12.52 -17.78
N HIS A 399 2.86 -13.07 -18.91
CA HIS A 399 2.07 -14.06 -19.67
C HIS A 399 1.89 -15.38 -18.92
N ASP A 400 2.85 -15.80 -18.10
CA ASP A 400 2.76 -17.03 -17.30
C ASP A 400 1.66 -16.96 -16.22
N GLN A 401 1.16 -15.76 -15.91
CA GLN A 401 0.09 -15.52 -14.94
C GLN A 401 -1.20 -15.02 -15.61
N GLU A 402 -1.35 -15.22 -16.92
CA GLU A 402 -2.53 -14.82 -17.70
C GLU A 402 -3.65 -15.87 -17.57
N TYR A 403 -4.29 -15.91 -16.40
CA TYR A 403 -5.42 -16.82 -16.10
C TYR A 403 -6.78 -16.32 -16.62
N SER A 404 -6.85 -15.08 -17.09
CA SER A 404 -8.10 -14.35 -17.26
C SER A 404 -8.98 -14.85 -18.41
N SER A 405 -10.25 -15.15 -18.12
CA SER A 405 -11.27 -15.43 -19.14
C SER A 405 -11.68 -14.21 -19.95
N VAL A 406 -11.42 -12.98 -19.47
CA VAL A 406 -12.02 -11.74 -19.99
C VAL A 406 -11.82 -11.63 -21.50
N SER A 407 -10.58 -11.63 -21.98
CA SER A 407 -10.31 -11.50 -23.42
C SER A 407 -10.53 -12.78 -24.21
N ALA A 408 -10.49 -13.94 -23.56
CA ALA A 408 -10.57 -15.23 -24.24
C ALA A 408 -12.02 -15.64 -24.57
N VAL A 409 -12.91 -15.56 -23.58
CA VAL A 409 -14.29 -16.09 -23.66
C VAL A 409 -15.32 -15.21 -22.94
N GLY A 410 -14.90 -14.12 -22.28
CA GLY A 410 -15.77 -13.33 -21.41
C GLY A 410 -17.01 -12.74 -22.08
N VAL A 411 -16.88 -12.28 -23.33
CA VAL A 411 -18.03 -11.80 -24.11
C VAL A 411 -19.02 -12.93 -24.38
N ARG A 412 -18.51 -14.11 -24.77
CA ARG A 412 -19.34 -15.29 -25.07
C ARG A 412 -20.09 -15.79 -23.84
N ILE A 413 -19.44 -15.78 -22.68
CA ILE A 413 -20.08 -16.09 -21.39
C ILE A 413 -21.28 -15.17 -21.16
N VAL A 414 -21.06 -13.84 -21.28
CA VAL A 414 -22.10 -12.86 -21.02
C VAL A 414 -23.24 -12.97 -22.04
N GLU A 415 -22.93 -13.10 -23.33
CA GLU A 415 -23.95 -13.29 -24.38
C GLU A 415 -24.80 -14.54 -24.14
N ALA A 416 -24.19 -15.66 -23.72
CA ALA A 416 -24.90 -16.89 -23.43
C ALA A 416 -25.80 -16.79 -22.18
N LEU A 417 -25.32 -16.17 -21.10
CA LEU A 417 -26.12 -15.94 -19.89
C LEU A 417 -27.33 -15.04 -20.17
N LEU A 418 -27.15 -14.00 -20.99
CA LEU A 418 -28.22 -13.08 -21.39
C LEU A 418 -29.23 -13.71 -22.34
N ALA A 419 -28.85 -14.77 -23.06
CA ALA A 419 -29.72 -15.50 -23.98
C ALA A 419 -30.42 -16.72 -23.32
N ALA A 420 -30.15 -16.98 -22.03
CA ALA A 420 -30.72 -18.11 -21.32
C ALA A 420 -32.26 -18.01 -21.20
N ASP A 421 -32.92 -19.15 -21.33
CA ASP A 421 -34.35 -19.32 -21.09
C ASP A 421 -34.56 -20.59 -20.26
N PRO A 422 -35.01 -20.51 -18.99
CA PRO A 422 -35.44 -19.32 -18.23
C PRO A 422 -34.37 -18.22 -18.03
N PRO A 423 -34.79 -16.95 -17.79
CA PRO A 423 -33.87 -15.82 -17.73
C PRO A 423 -32.97 -15.84 -16.48
N ILE A 424 -31.75 -15.33 -16.64
CA ILE A 424 -30.72 -15.21 -15.59
C ILE A 424 -30.37 -13.74 -15.37
N ARG A 425 -30.22 -13.31 -14.11
CA ARG A 425 -29.60 -12.03 -13.78
C ARG A 425 -28.08 -12.16 -13.77
N VAL A 426 -27.39 -11.24 -14.44
CA VAL A 426 -25.92 -11.27 -14.55
C VAL A 426 -25.31 -10.12 -13.75
N VAL A 427 -24.44 -10.46 -12.82
CA VAL A 427 -23.61 -9.49 -12.08
C VAL A 427 -22.17 -9.68 -12.51
N PHE A 428 -21.54 -8.65 -13.04
CA PHE A 428 -20.15 -8.67 -13.48
C PHE A 428 -19.28 -7.83 -12.55
N LYS A 429 -18.24 -8.45 -11.98
CA LYS A 429 -17.26 -7.77 -11.10
C LYS A 429 -15.85 -8.09 -11.56
N ALA A 430 -15.28 -7.23 -12.40
CA ALA A 430 -13.90 -7.37 -12.85
C ALA A 430 -12.90 -7.13 -11.72
N HIS A 431 -11.72 -7.75 -11.83
CA HIS A 431 -10.60 -7.46 -10.95
C HIS A 431 -10.15 -5.98 -11.11
N PRO A 432 -9.78 -5.26 -10.03
CA PRO A 432 -9.42 -3.83 -10.09
C PRO A 432 -8.24 -3.50 -11.01
N PHE A 433 -7.38 -4.48 -11.29
CA PHE A 433 -6.21 -4.33 -12.15
C PHE A 433 -6.45 -4.76 -13.61
N THR A 434 -7.65 -5.22 -13.95
CA THR A 434 -7.93 -5.66 -15.32
C THR A 434 -7.76 -4.51 -16.31
N GLY A 435 -6.91 -4.75 -17.30
CA GLY A 435 -6.55 -3.78 -18.32
C GLY A 435 -5.48 -2.77 -17.88
N GLN A 436 -4.75 -3.00 -16.80
CA GLN A 436 -3.57 -2.17 -16.47
C GLN A 436 -2.37 -2.46 -17.38
N ARG A 437 -2.13 -3.73 -17.72
CA ARG A 437 -1.00 -4.18 -18.54
C ARG A 437 -1.36 -4.15 -20.02
N ASP A 438 -2.56 -4.59 -20.39
CA ASP A 438 -2.96 -4.75 -21.79
C ASP A 438 -4.31 -4.06 -22.08
N ALA A 439 -4.27 -3.09 -23.00
CA ALA A 439 -5.43 -2.28 -23.38
C ALA A 439 -6.59 -3.10 -23.96
N LYS A 440 -6.33 -4.29 -24.53
CA LYS A 440 -7.38 -5.16 -25.08
C LYS A 440 -8.41 -5.54 -24.01
N TYR A 441 -7.96 -5.76 -22.77
CA TYR A 441 -8.85 -6.10 -21.66
C TYR A 441 -9.80 -4.95 -21.32
N ARG A 442 -9.34 -3.69 -21.38
CA ARG A 442 -10.23 -2.52 -21.17
C ARG A 442 -11.32 -2.44 -22.24
N ALA A 443 -10.98 -2.72 -23.50
CA ALA A 443 -11.96 -2.74 -24.58
C ALA A 443 -13.02 -3.83 -24.36
N VAL A 444 -12.61 -5.01 -23.89
CA VAL A 444 -13.54 -6.11 -23.59
C VAL A 444 -14.40 -5.80 -22.36
N LEU A 445 -13.85 -5.19 -21.30
CA LEU A 445 -14.64 -4.73 -20.15
C LEU A 445 -15.73 -3.75 -20.57
N ALA A 446 -15.40 -2.78 -21.44
CA ALA A 446 -16.36 -1.82 -21.96
C ALA A 446 -17.47 -2.51 -22.79
N ARG A 447 -17.10 -3.51 -23.60
CA ARG A 447 -18.06 -4.31 -24.37
C ARG A 447 -19.00 -5.12 -23.45
N ILE A 448 -18.48 -5.78 -22.43
CA ILE A 448 -19.30 -6.52 -21.45
C ILE A 448 -20.27 -5.57 -20.75
N ALA A 449 -19.81 -4.39 -20.31
CA ALA A 449 -20.67 -3.40 -19.68
C ALA A 449 -21.83 -2.98 -20.61
N GLY A 450 -21.53 -2.67 -21.88
CA GLY A 450 -22.56 -2.31 -22.86
C GLY A 450 -23.59 -3.43 -23.10
N LEU A 451 -23.14 -4.70 -23.17
CA LEU A 451 -24.06 -5.84 -23.31
C LEU A 451 -25.04 -5.96 -22.13
N LEU A 452 -24.56 -5.73 -20.91
CA LEU A 452 -25.39 -5.80 -19.71
C LEU A 452 -26.37 -4.61 -19.66
N ASP A 453 -25.90 -3.40 -19.96
CA ASP A 453 -26.74 -2.19 -20.00
C ASP A 453 -27.87 -2.33 -21.05
N ASP A 454 -27.53 -2.80 -22.26
CA ASP A 454 -28.49 -3.04 -23.34
C ASP A 454 -29.52 -4.13 -22.96
N ALA A 455 -29.07 -5.22 -22.33
CA ALA A 455 -29.96 -6.28 -21.89
C ALA A 455 -30.89 -5.83 -20.77
N SER A 456 -30.40 -5.04 -19.81
CA SER A 456 -31.22 -4.42 -18.78
C SER A 456 -32.29 -3.51 -19.36
N ALA A 457 -31.94 -2.68 -20.35
CA ALA A 457 -32.90 -1.81 -21.02
C ALA A 457 -33.98 -2.58 -21.79
N ARG A 458 -33.64 -3.74 -22.38
CA ARG A 458 -34.59 -4.58 -23.15
C ARG A 458 -35.50 -5.44 -22.29
N THR A 459 -34.96 -6.03 -21.21
CA THR A 459 -35.66 -7.07 -20.44
C THR A 459 -36.27 -6.55 -19.13
N GLY A 460 -35.80 -5.41 -18.62
CA GLY A 460 -36.13 -4.91 -17.29
C GLY A 460 -35.42 -5.66 -16.15
N ILE A 461 -34.58 -6.65 -16.44
CA ILE A 461 -33.78 -7.37 -15.44
C ILE A 461 -32.57 -6.52 -15.06
N ASP A 462 -32.29 -6.41 -13.75
CA ASP A 462 -31.21 -5.59 -13.19
C ASP A 462 -29.84 -6.29 -13.30
N HIS A 463 -29.31 -6.41 -14.51
CA HIS A 463 -27.91 -6.79 -14.74
C HIS A 463 -26.98 -5.66 -14.27
N ARG A 464 -25.82 -6.00 -13.69
CA ARG A 464 -24.95 -4.99 -13.07
C ARG A 464 -23.47 -5.19 -13.36
N VAL A 465 -22.75 -4.07 -13.52
CA VAL A 465 -21.30 -4.00 -13.43
C VAL A 465 -20.88 -3.39 -12.09
N ILE A 466 -20.10 -4.12 -11.29
CA ILE A 466 -19.67 -3.72 -9.95
C ILE A 466 -18.21 -3.29 -9.98
N LYS A 467 -17.94 -2.03 -9.63
CA LYS A 467 -16.59 -1.43 -9.65
C LYS A 467 -15.89 -1.37 -8.29
N GLY A 468 -16.60 -1.62 -7.19
CA GLY A 468 -16.08 -1.50 -5.83
C GLY A 468 -16.78 -2.43 -4.84
N GLY A 469 -16.50 -2.27 -3.55
CA GLY A 469 -17.09 -3.07 -2.47
C GLY A 469 -16.54 -4.50 -2.37
N SER A 470 -16.93 -5.16 -1.28
CA SER A 470 -16.57 -6.56 -1.01
C SER A 470 -17.21 -7.49 -2.04
N ILE A 471 -16.48 -8.54 -2.42
CA ILE A 471 -17.02 -9.60 -3.27
C ILE A 471 -17.95 -10.54 -2.49
N ASN A 472 -17.77 -10.68 -1.18
CA ASN A 472 -18.58 -11.58 -0.34
C ASN A 472 -20.07 -11.21 -0.35
N GLU A 473 -20.38 -9.91 -0.41
CA GLU A 473 -21.76 -9.43 -0.56
C GLU A 473 -22.42 -9.98 -1.84
N TRP A 474 -21.63 -10.10 -2.92
CA TRP A 474 -22.11 -10.65 -4.19
C TRP A 474 -22.15 -12.17 -4.19
N PHE A 475 -21.27 -12.85 -3.44
CA PHE A 475 -21.42 -14.28 -3.19
C PHE A 475 -22.78 -14.59 -2.56
N ASN A 476 -23.22 -13.80 -1.56
CA ASN A 476 -24.49 -14.02 -0.86
C ASN A 476 -25.74 -13.66 -1.68
N ARG A 477 -25.58 -13.00 -2.83
CA ARG A 477 -26.69 -12.70 -3.76
C ARG A 477 -26.69 -13.58 -5.00
N ALA A 478 -25.61 -14.30 -5.26
CA ALA A 478 -25.47 -15.13 -6.44
C ALA A 478 -25.93 -16.57 -6.15
N SER A 479 -26.65 -17.17 -7.08
CA SER A 479 -26.96 -18.60 -7.09
C SER A 479 -25.83 -19.43 -7.69
N ALA A 480 -24.95 -18.80 -8.50
CA ALA A 480 -23.75 -19.44 -9.04
C ALA A 480 -22.65 -18.43 -9.39
N LEU A 481 -21.42 -18.94 -9.57
CA LEU A 481 -20.22 -18.18 -9.90
C LEU A 481 -19.61 -18.62 -11.24
N ILE A 482 -19.14 -17.67 -12.04
CA ILE A 482 -18.17 -17.90 -13.11
C ILE A 482 -16.91 -17.12 -12.78
N THR A 483 -15.75 -17.77 -12.83
CA THR A 483 -14.45 -17.14 -12.52
C THR A 483 -13.30 -17.88 -13.21
N ASP A 484 -12.07 -17.53 -12.82
CA ASP A 484 -10.82 -18.13 -13.30
C ASP A 484 -10.06 -18.78 -12.13
N ILE A 485 -8.79 -19.18 -12.34
CA ILE A 485 -7.90 -19.63 -11.28
C ILE A 485 -7.62 -18.50 -10.27
N SER A 486 -8.31 -18.52 -9.14
CA SER A 486 -8.29 -17.46 -8.13
C SER A 486 -8.68 -17.97 -6.73
N SER A 487 -8.27 -17.25 -5.68
CA SER A 487 -8.76 -17.48 -4.30
C SER A 487 -10.27 -17.25 -4.17
N VAL A 488 -10.88 -16.52 -5.12
CA VAL A 488 -12.33 -16.32 -5.25
C VAL A 488 -13.08 -17.66 -5.35
N VAL A 489 -12.52 -18.66 -6.03
CA VAL A 489 -13.12 -20.02 -6.10
C VAL A 489 -13.17 -20.63 -4.71
N SER A 490 -12.03 -20.63 -4.02
CA SER A 490 -11.90 -21.18 -2.67
C SER A 490 -12.85 -20.47 -1.69
N ASP A 491 -13.01 -19.14 -1.77
CA ASP A 491 -13.96 -18.42 -0.90
C ASP A 491 -15.41 -18.79 -1.23
N PHE A 492 -15.78 -18.79 -2.52
CA PHE A 492 -17.15 -19.08 -2.94
C PHE A 492 -17.58 -20.51 -2.61
N LEU A 493 -16.66 -21.46 -2.58
CA LEU A 493 -16.92 -22.84 -2.16
C LEU A 493 -17.43 -22.96 -0.71
N ALA A 494 -17.22 -21.95 0.14
CA ALA A 494 -17.86 -21.91 1.46
C ALA A 494 -19.39 -21.92 1.37
N SER A 495 -19.95 -21.41 0.26
CA SER A 495 -21.38 -21.44 -0.02
C SER A 495 -21.89 -22.76 -0.59
N GLU A 496 -21.00 -23.61 -1.10
CA GLU A 496 -21.32 -24.88 -1.76
C GLU A 496 -22.21 -24.73 -3.01
N LYS A 497 -22.41 -23.51 -3.50
CA LYS A 497 -23.19 -23.20 -4.72
C LYS A 497 -22.44 -23.58 -6.00
N PRO A 498 -23.14 -23.85 -7.13
CA PRO A 498 -22.52 -24.15 -8.41
C PRO A 498 -21.54 -23.06 -8.87
N TYR A 499 -20.44 -23.49 -9.47
CA TYR A 499 -19.48 -22.58 -10.06
C TYR A 499 -18.86 -23.17 -11.32
N ALA A 500 -18.38 -22.29 -12.19
CA ALA A 500 -17.59 -22.66 -13.35
C ALA A 500 -16.27 -21.90 -13.39
N VAL A 501 -15.24 -22.58 -13.87
CA VAL A 501 -13.88 -22.05 -13.96
C VAL A 501 -13.36 -22.14 -15.38
N PHE A 502 -12.80 -21.04 -15.87
CA PHE A 502 -12.17 -21.00 -17.17
C PHE A 502 -10.85 -21.79 -17.18
N ASN A 503 -10.75 -22.75 -18.10
CA ASN A 503 -9.51 -23.44 -18.42
C ASN A 503 -8.67 -22.55 -19.36
N HIS A 504 -7.66 -21.91 -18.77
CA HIS A 504 -6.71 -21.04 -19.46
C HIS A 504 -5.57 -21.81 -20.14
N THR A 505 -5.53 -23.14 -20.01
CA THR A 505 -4.54 -24.04 -20.63
C THR A 505 -5.10 -24.67 -21.90
N ASP A 506 -4.28 -25.47 -22.58
CA ASP A 506 -4.73 -26.36 -23.67
C ASP A 506 -4.92 -27.81 -23.18
N ASP A 507 -4.82 -28.04 -21.87
CA ASP A 507 -4.95 -29.36 -21.26
C ASP A 507 -6.41 -29.82 -21.20
N ASP A 508 -6.60 -31.13 -21.15
CA ASP A 508 -7.91 -31.72 -20.91
C ASP A 508 -8.42 -31.44 -19.48
N ASP A 509 -9.72 -31.63 -19.24
CA ASP A 509 -10.34 -31.28 -17.96
C ASP A 509 -9.80 -32.09 -16.77
N ALA A 510 -9.32 -33.33 -16.99
CA ALA A 510 -8.78 -34.15 -15.92
C ALA A 510 -7.40 -33.63 -15.49
N THR A 511 -6.54 -33.32 -16.47
CA THR A 511 -5.23 -32.73 -16.24
C THR A 511 -5.37 -31.35 -15.59
N PHE A 512 -6.25 -30.48 -16.12
CA PHE A 512 -6.51 -29.17 -15.54
C PHE A 512 -6.98 -29.23 -14.08
N ARG A 513 -7.88 -30.17 -13.74
CA ARG A 513 -8.34 -30.34 -12.35
C ARG A 513 -7.27 -30.89 -11.41
N ALA A 514 -6.36 -31.72 -11.91
CA ALA A 514 -5.25 -32.24 -11.13
C ALA A 514 -4.26 -31.12 -10.74
N ASP A 515 -3.98 -30.22 -11.69
CA ASP A 515 -3.08 -29.08 -11.47
C ASP A 515 -3.74 -27.96 -10.66
N TYR A 516 -5.05 -27.79 -10.80
CA TYR A 516 -5.86 -26.79 -10.09
C TYR A 516 -7.00 -27.46 -9.30
N PRO A 517 -6.72 -28.07 -8.12
CA PRO A 517 -7.70 -28.81 -7.32
C PRO A 517 -9.00 -28.05 -7.01
N SER A 518 -8.94 -26.72 -6.88
CA SER A 518 -10.11 -25.87 -6.67
C SER A 518 -11.16 -25.94 -7.77
N THR A 519 -10.82 -26.49 -8.94
CA THR A 519 -11.73 -26.68 -10.07
C THR A 519 -12.41 -28.06 -10.10
N GLY A 520 -12.04 -28.96 -9.18
CA GLY A 520 -12.41 -30.38 -9.20
C GLY A 520 -13.91 -30.68 -9.20
N ALA A 521 -14.72 -29.80 -8.60
CA ALA A 521 -16.17 -29.93 -8.50
C ALA A 521 -16.93 -28.76 -9.17
N GLY A 522 -16.27 -28.07 -10.10
CA GLY A 522 -16.85 -27.00 -10.91
C GLY A 522 -16.97 -27.40 -12.38
N THR A 523 -17.86 -26.71 -13.09
CA THR A 523 -17.96 -26.84 -14.56
C THR A 523 -16.73 -26.18 -15.19
N THR A 524 -16.09 -26.86 -16.15
CA THR A 524 -14.91 -26.31 -16.83
C THR A 524 -15.34 -25.56 -18.09
N ILE A 525 -14.96 -24.29 -18.19
CA ILE A 525 -15.22 -23.48 -19.39
C ILE A 525 -14.00 -23.48 -20.30
N GLY A 526 -14.15 -23.97 -21.52
CA GLY A 526 -13.10 -23.92 -22.55
C GLY A 526 -13.09 -22.60 -23.32
N ARG A 527 -12.02 -22.35 -24.08
CA ARG A 527 -11.91 -21.17 -25.00
C ARG A 527 -13.00 -21.16 -26.08
N ASP A 528 -13.48 -22.34 -26.45
CA ASP A 528 -14.60 -22.54 -27.38
C ASP A 528 -15.97 -22.30 -26.72
N GLY A 529 -16.04 -22.02 -25.42
CA GLY A 529 -17.27 -21.82 -24.67
C GLY A 529 -17.98 -23.12 -24.26
N ARG A 530 -17.33 -24.29 -24.43
CA ARG A 530 -17.84 -25.54 -23.84
C ARG A 530 -18.03 -25.37 -22.33
N GLY A 531 -19.02 -26.04 -21.76
CA GLY A 531 -19.37 -25.95 -20.34
C GLY A 531 -20.27 -24.76 -19.96
N ILE A 532 -20.40 -23.71 -20.78
CA ILE A 532 -21.29 -22.58 -20.45
C ILE A 532 -22.76 -23.02 -20.36
N ALA A 533 -23.22 -23.81 -21.33
CA ALA A 533 -24.59 -24.35 -21.35
C ALA A 533 -24.86 -25.28 -20.16
N GLU A 534 -23.89 -26.12 -19.79
CA GLU A 534 -24.01 -27.00 -18.62
C GLU A 534 -24.26 -26.22 -17.33
N LEU A 535 -23.51 -25.13 -17.10
CA LEU A 535 -23.74 -24.28 -15.93
C LEU A 535 -25.12 -23.61 -15.99
N ILE A 536 -25.52 -23.10 -17.16
CA ILE A 536 -26.84 -22.47 -17.34
C ILE A 536 -27.93 -23.48 -16.99
N ASP A 537 -27.89 -24.70 -17.52
CA ASP A 537 -28.90 -25.73 -17.28
C ASP A 537 -29.01 -26.07 -15.78
N VAL A 538 -27.90 -26.12 -15.04
CA VAL A 538 -27.90 -26.33 -13.58
C VAL A 538 -28.54 -25.15 -12.85
N VAL A 539 -28.16 -23.93 -13.20
CA VAL A 539 -28.63 -22.70 -12.54
C VAL A 539 -30.12 -22.45 -12.80
N THR A 540 -30.61 -22.75 -14.01
CA THR A 540 -32.01 -22.64 -14.41
C THR A 540 -32.85 -23.87 -14.04
N GLN A 541 -32.27 -24.86 -13.37
CA GLN A 541 -32.92 -26.11 -12.97
C GLN A 541 -33.44 -26.97 -14.16
N GLN A 542 -32.86 -26.78 -15.35
CA GLN A 542 -33.08 -27.64 -16.52
C GLN A 542 -32.28 -28.94 -16.46
N ALA A 543 -31.18 -28.97 -15.69
CA ALA A 543 -30.41 -30.16 -15.37
C ALA A 543 -30.15 -30.27 -13.85
N PRO A 544 -30.05 -31.51 -13.31
CA PRO A 544 -29.71 -31.69 -11.91
C PRO A 544 -28.25 -31.32 -11.63
N ASP A 545 -28.00 -30.73 -10.46
CA ASP A 545 -26.66 -30.40 -9.98
C ASP A 545 -25.93 -31.65 -9.48
N ARG A 546 -25.25 -32.35 -10.39
CA ARG A 546 -24.47 -33.55 -10.08
C ARG A 546 -23.21 -33.26 -9.27
N GLN A 547 -22.78 -32.00 -9.17
CA GLN A 547 -21.57 -31.60 -8.47
C GLN A 547 -21.84 -31.18 -7.03
N ALA A 548 -23.09 -31.18 -6.55
CA ALA A 548 -23.41 -30.72 -5.20
C ALA A 548 -22.64 -31.47 -4.09
N GLU A 549 -22.65 -32.81 -4.11
CA GLU A 549 -21.92 -33.63 -3.13
C GLU A 549 -20.40 -33.53 -3.30
N PRO A 550 -19.82 -33.71 -4.51
CA PRO A 550 -18.39 -33.45 -4.74
C PRO A 550 -17.94 -32.04 -4.33
N ARG A 551 -18.79 -31.01 -4.49
CA ARG A 551 -18.48 -29.64 -4.03
C ARG A 551 -18.40 -29.53 -2.53
N ALA A 552 -19.26 -30.21 -1.77
CA ALA A 552 -19.21 -30.20 -0.32
C ALA A 552 -17.93 -30.87 0.21
N GLU A 553 -17.52 -31.99 -0.44
CA GLU A 553 -16.25 -32.65 -0.16
C GLU A 553 -15.06 -31.74 -0.50
N LEU A 554 -15.07 -31.12 -1.69
CA LEU A 554 -14.02 -30.21 -2.13
C LEU A 554 -13.92 -28.97 -1.22
N ALA A 555 -15.06 -28.41 -0.81
CA ALA A 555 -15.09 -27.30 0.14
C ALA A 555 -14.45 -27.72 1.47
N THR A 556 -14.68 -28.94 1.94
CA THR A 556 -14.04 -29.47 3.16
C THR A 556 -12.55 -29.69 2.97
N TYR A 557 -12.13 -30.23 1.83
CA TYR A 557 -10.72 -30.41 1.48
C TYR A 557 -9.95 -29.08 1.43
N LEU A 558 -10.55 -28.02 0.88
CA LEU A 558 -9.90 -26.71 0.73
C LEU A 558 -10.00 -25.83 1.98
N LEU A 559 -11.15 -25.80 2.63
CA LEU A 559 -11.48 -24.83 3.69
C LEU A 559 -11.57 -25.43 5.09
N GLY A 560 -11.42 -26.75 5.22
CA GLY A 560 -11.81 -27.47 6.42
C GLY A 560 -13.33 -27.62 6.54
N PRO A 561 -13.81 -28.38 7.55
CA PRO A 561 -15.25 -28.60 7.73
C PRO A 561 -15.96 -27.31 8.19
N PRO A 562 -17.29 -27.17 8.00
CA PRO A 562 -18.03 -25.94 8.28
C PRO A 562 -17.79 -25.34 9.68
N GLU A 563 -17.65 -26.16 10.71
CA GLU A 563 -17.37 -25.74 12.09
C GLU A 563 -16.00 -25.05 12.26
N ARG A 564 -15.07 -25.22 11.31
CA ARG A 564 -13.78 -24.51 11.28
C ARG A 564 -13.79 -23.24 10.45
N ARG A 565 -14.86 -22.95 9.73
CA ARG A 565 -15.00 -21.76 8.86
C ARG A 565 -15.58 -20.55 9.61
N THR A 566 -15.45 -20.52 10.93
CA THR A 566 -16.08 -19.55 11.83
C THR A 566 -15.04 -18.67 12.53
N LEU A 567 -15.48 -17.52 13.05
CA LEU A 567 -14.64 -16.67 13.88
C LEU A 567 -14.29 -17.37 15.20
N GLU A 568 -15.22 -18.13 15.78
CA GLU A 568 -15.03 -18.88 17.02
C GLU A 568 -13.92 -19.93 16.90
N SER A 569 -13.85 -20.66 15.77
CA SER A 569 -12.78 -21.62 15.52
C SER A 569 -11.41 -20.92 15.39
N PHE A 570 -11.38 -19.75 14.75
CA PHE A 570 -10.16 -18.94 14.67
C PHE A 570 -9.71 -18.45 16.06
N LYS A 571 -10.63 -17.95 16.89
CA LYS A 571 -10.35 -17.59 18.30
C LYS A 571 -9.74 -18.77 19.05
N ALA A 572 -10.37 -19.95 18.98
CA ALA A 572 -9.89 -21.15 19.65
C ALA A 572 -8.48 -21.58 19.18
N SER A 573 -8.19 -21.40 17.88
CA SER A 573 -6.86 -21.68 17.31
C SER A 573 -5.80 -20.71 17.86
N VAL A 574 -6.13 -19.42 17.96
CA VAL A 574 -5.25 -18.41 18.58
C VAL A 574 -5.03 -18.71 20.06
N ASP A 575 -6.08 -19.06 20.81
CA ASP A 575 -6.00 -19.39 22.24
C ASP A 575 -5.11 -20.63 22.48
N ALA A 576 -5.27 -21.67 21.66
CA ALA A 576 -4.42 -22.86 21.74
C ALA A 576 -2.96 -22.53 21.43
N PHE A 577 -2.71 -21.65 20.44
CA PHE A 577 -1.37 -21.23 20.08
C PHE A 577 -0.70 -20.39 21.17
N ILE A 578 -1.46 -19.50 21.82
CA ILE A 578 -1.02 -18.75 23.00
C ILE A 578 -0.67 -19.71 24.14
N ALA A 579 -1.55 -20.65 24.49
CA ALA A 579 -1.31 -21.59 25.58
C ALA A 579 -0.06 -22.46 25.33
N ARG A 580 0.14 -22.91 24.09
CA ARG A 580 1.34 -23.64 23.68
C ARG A 580 2.60 -22.76 23.80
N SER A 581 2.53 -21.52 23.32
CA SER A 581 3.63 -20.56 23.47
C SER A 581 3.96 -20.30 24.93
N GLU A 582 2.95 -20.22 25.81
CA GLU A 582 3.14 -20.06 27.25
C GLU A 582 3.91 -21.23 27.86
N ALA A 583 3.55 -22.46 27.50
CA ALA A 583 4.22 -23.67 27.97
C ALA A 583 5.64 -23.83 27.40
N GLU A 584 5.81 -23.79 26.07
CA GLU A 584 7.08 -24.12 25.42
C GLU A 584 8.11 -22.99 25.47
N ARG A 585 7.67 -21.74 25.63
CA ARG A 585 8.58 -20.58 25.70
C ARG A 585 8.75 -20.02 27.11
N ALA A 586 8.27 -20.71 28.14
CA ALA A 586 8.36 -20.27 29.54
C ALA A 586 9.79 -19.93 29.97
N ASP A 587 10.76 -20.80 29.63
CA ASP A 587 12.16 -20.63 30.00
C ASP A 587 12.78 -19.36 29.40
N TYR A 588 12.38 -19.01 28.17
CA TYR A 588 12.83 -17.77 27.51
C TYR A 588 12.23 -16.51 28.14
N ARG A 589 11.09 -16.61 28.84
CA ARG A 589 10.44 -15.48 29.52
C ARG A 589 10.97 -15.24 30.93
N GLY A 590 11.36 -16.31 31.63
CA GLY A 590 12.01 -16.21 32.95
C GLY A 590 13.46 -15.74 32.87
N THR A 591 14.11 -15.96 31.72
CA THR A 591 15.46 -15.46 31.44
C THR A 591 15.34 -14.06 30.86
N SER A 592 15.19 -13.05 31.71
CA SER A 592 15.40 -11.66 31.31
C SER A 592 16.79 -11.57 30.68
N TYR A 593 16.87 -11.55 29.35
CA TYR A 593 17.98 -10.92 28.63
C TYR A 593 17.84 -9.41 28.84
N ALA A 594 17.94 -8.97 30.10
CA ALA A 594 18.44 -7.65 30.36
C ALA A 594 19.84 -7.67 29.76
N MET A 595 20.01 -7.01 28.61
CA MET A 595 21.31 -6.45 28.32
C MET A 595 21.57 -5.44 29.44
N GLU A 596 22.10 -5.93 30.56
CA GLU A 596 22.84 -5.08 31.48
C GLU A 596 23.86 -4.35 30.59
N PRO A 597 23.90 -3.02 30.63
CA PRO A 597 24.99 -2.31 29.99
C PRO A 597 26.26 -2.87 30.62
N SER A 598 27.15 -3.43 29.79
CA SER A 598 28.46 -3.83 30.29
C SER A 598 29.12 -2.58 30.85
N ASP A 599 29.19 -2.48 32.18
CA ASP A 599 30.17 -1.67 32.86
C ASP A 599 31.53 -2.25 32.47
N SER A 600 32.06 -1.75 31.36
CA SER A 600 33.48 -1.81 31.04
C SER A 600 34.02 -0.40 31.20
N ASP A 601 34.03 0.04 32.46
CA ASP A 601 35.15 0.82 32.97
C ASP A 601 36.38 -0.10 32.97
N ASP A 602 36.96 -0.33 31.79
CA ASP A 602 38.33 -0.80 31.69
C ASP A 602 39.21 0.39 31.30
N GLU A 603 39.80 0.93 32.36
CA GLU A 603 41.03 1.68 32.48
C GLU A 603 41.84 1.96 31.20
N ALA A 604 42.18 3.24 31.09
CA ALA A 604 43.32 3.74 30.35
C ALA A 604 44.61 2.94 30.63
N VAL A 605 45.18 2.33 29.60
CA VAL A 605 46.64 2.14 29.49
C VAL A 605 47.07 2.18 28.01
N LEU A 606 47.87 3.21 27.72
CA LEU A 606 48.74 3.51 26.55
C LEU A 606 48.13 4.13 25.28
#